data_AF-A0A1A0KZG0-F1
#
_entry.id   AF-A0A1A0KZG0-F1
#
_cell.length_a   1.000
_cell.length_b   1.000
_cell.length_c   1.000
_cell.angle_alpha   90.00
_cell.angle_beta   90.00
_cell.angle_gamma   90.00
#
_symmetry.space_group_name_H-M   'P 1'
#
loop_
_entity.id
_entity.type
_entity.pdbx_description
1 polymer ?
#
loop_
_entity_poly.entity_id
_entity_poly.type
_entity_poly.pdbx_seq_one_letter_code
_entity_poly.pdbx_strand_id
1 'polypeptide(L)'
;MLYVRVKALPADSSLAVDANGGKRPWTVSEYLLADLWELQANKNNKRGATPKRHPARPAARAKQRTPEQQRKHDQALRRHRRQYQRHYG
;
A
#
# COMPACT_ATOMS: atom_id res chain seq x y z
N MET A 1 -6.53 -35.54 21.05
CA MET A 1 -6.30 -34.79 19.80
C MET A 1 -5.69 -33.44 20.16
N LEU A 2 -4.54 -33.11 19.60
CA LEU A 2 -3.81 -31.86 19.91
C LEU A 2 -3.85 -30.97 18.68
N TYR A 3 -4.38 -29.76 18.82
CA TYR A 3 -4.47 -28.78 17.74
C TYR A 3 -3.56 -27.59 18.06
N VAL A 4 -2.77 -27.16 17.08
CA VAL A 4 -1.82 -26.05 17.25
C VAL A 4 -2.28 -24.86 16.41
N ARG A 5 -2.41 -23.70 17.04
CA ARG A 5 -2.73 -22.44 16.35
C ARG A 5 -1.45 -21.85 15.79
N VAL A 6 -1.30 -21.88 14.46
CA VAL A 6 -0.23 -21.16 13.77
C VAL A 6 -0.58 -19.68 13.70
N LYS A 7 0.19 -18.82 14.38
CA LYS A 7 -0.03 -17.37 14.42
C LYS A 7 0.51 -16.62 13.20
N ALA A 8 1.66 -17.04 12.67
CA ALA A 8 2.29 -16.47 11.49
C ALA A 8 3.15 -17.55 10.81
N LEU A 9 2.97 -17.74 9.52
CA LEU A 9 3.80 -18.63 8.71
C LEU A 9 4.95 -17.84 8.08
N PRO A 10 6.14 -18.44 7.91
CA PRO A 10 7.16 -17.88 7.05
C PRO A 10 6.59 -17.62 5.66
N ALA A 11 6.89 -16.46 5.09
CA ALA A 11 6.38 -16.01 3.80
C ALA A 11 6.66 -17.01 2.66
N ASP A 12 7.81 -17.70 2.76
CA ASP A 12 8.28 -18.67 1.76
C ASP A 12 7.86 -20.12 2.06
N SER A 13 7.13 -20.35 3.17
CA SER A 13 6.64 -21.69 3.48
C SER A 13 5.63 -22.17 2.42
N SER A 14 5.72 -23.44 2.03
CA SER A 14 4.81 -24.04 1.05
C SER A 14 3.34 -23.83 1.40
N LEU A 15 3.01 -23.89 2.69
CA LEU A 15 1.67 -23.61 3.21
C LEU A 15 1.25 -22.14 3.06
N ALA A 16 2.15 -21.18 3.26
CA ALA A 16 1.83 -19.77 3.04
C ALA A 16 1.68 -19.45 1.56
N VAL A 17 2.47 -20.08 0.69
CA VAL A 17 2.36 -19.93 -0.77
C VAL A 17 1.03 -20.52 -1.26
N ASP A 18 0.66 -21.72 -0.79
CA ASP A 18 -0.62 -22.36 -1.12
C ASP A 18 -1.81 -21.52 -0.65
N ALA A 19 -1.79 -21.03 0.59
CA ALA A 19 -2.84 -20.16 1.13
C ALA A 19 -2.96 -18.81 0.39
N ASN A 20 -1.90 -18.34 -0.26
CA ASN A 20 -1.89 -17.15 -1.12
C ASN A 20 -2.23 -17.46 -2.59
N GLY A 21 -2.79 -18.65 -2.89
CA GLY A 21 -3.16 -19.05 -4.24
C GLY A 21 -1.95 -19.38 -5.12
N GLY A 22 -0.90 -19.95 -4.53
CA GLY A 22 0.35 -20.31 -5.21
C GLY A 22 1.29 -19.14 -5.48
N LYS A 23 0.94 -17.91 -5.05
CA LYS A 23 1.73 -16.71 -5.32
C LYS A 23 2.62 -16.39 -4.12
N ARG A 24 3.93 -16.38 -4.36
CA ARG A 24 4.89 -15.88 -3.36
C ARG A 24 4.72 -14.36 -3.17
N PRO A 25 4.79 -13.86 -1.93
CA PRO A 25 4.85 -12.42 -1.71
C PRO A 25 6.13 -11.86 -2.33
N TRP A 26 6.07 -10.59 -2.75
CA TRP A 26 7.27 -9.92 -3.26
C TRP A 26 8.32 -9.80 -2.15
N THR A 27 9.55 -10.14 -2.49
CA THR A 27 10.73 -9.93 -1.65
C THR A 27 11.17 -8.47 -1.72
N VAL A 28 12.03 -8.06 -0.78
CA VAL A 28 12.62 -6.71 -0.76
C VAL A 28 13.33 -6.40 -2.08
N SER A 29 14.02 -7.38 -2.66
CA SER A 29 14.72 -7.23 -3.94
C SER A 29 13.77 -6.95 -5.11
N GLU A 30 12.62 -7.62 -5.18
CA GLU A 30 11.62 -7.36 -6.23
C GLU A 30 11.02 -5.95 -6.11
N TYR A 31 10.79 -5.49 -4.88
CA TYR A 31 10.39 -4.09 -4.65
C TYR A 31 11.47 -3.09 -5.09
N LEU A 32 12.74 -3.34 -4.76
CA LEU A 32 13.85 -2.48 -5.17
C LEU A 32 14.02 -2.42 -6.69
N LEU A 33 13.92 -3.57 -7.37
CA LEU A 33 13.97 -3.63 -8.83
C LEU A 33 12.83 -2.83 -9.48
N ALA A 34 11.61 -2.93 -8.93
CA ALA A 34 10.49 -2.13 -9.40
C ALA A 34 10.70 -0.62 -9.16
N ASP A 35 11.25 -0.23 -8.00
CA ASP A 35 11.55 1.18 -7.71
C ASP A 35 12.60 1.74 -8.68
N LEU A 36 13.67 0.99 -8.98
CA LEU A 36 14.67 1.38 -9.98
C LEU A 36 14.06 1.51 -11.38
N TRP A 37 13.19 0.58 -11.75
CA TRP A 37 12.45 0.66 -13.01
C TRP A 37 11.57 1.92 -13.06
N GLU A 38 10.84 2.22 -11.98
CA GLU A 38 9.97 3.40 -11.90
C GLU A 38 10.77 4.71 -11.98
N LEU A 39 11.93 4.78 -11.34
CA LEU A 39 12.85 5.93 -11.46
C LEU A 39 13.28 6.14 -12.91
N GLN A 40 13.68 5.06 -13.59
CA GLN A 40 14.10 5.13 -14.98
C GLN A 40 12.92 5.51 -15.90
N ALA A 41 11.75 4.91 -15.71
CA ALA A 41 10.55 5.14 -16.52
C ALA A 41 10.00 6.58 -16.38
N ASN A 42 10.23 7.22 -15.24
CA ASN A 42 9.75 8.57 -14.93
C ASN A 42 10.80 9.67 -15.06
N LYS A 43 12.05 9.34 -15.41
CA LYS A 43 13.18 10.29 -15.49
C LYS A 43 12.89 11.53 -16.32
N ASN A 44 12.13 11.38 -17.41
CA ASN A 44 11.82 12.47 -18.35
C ASN A 44 10.35 12.93 -18.27
N ASN A 45 9.63 12.59 -17.20
CA ASN A 45 8.25 13.03 -17.06
C ASN A 45 8.20 14.55 -16.88
N LYS A 46 7.30 15.19 -17.63
CA LYS A 46 7.01 16.62 -17.47
C LYS A 46 6.46 16.86 -16.07
N ARG A 47 6.72 18.05 -15.52
CA ARG A 47 6.17 18.47 -14.22
C ARG A 47 4.64 18.39 -14.27
N GLY A 48 4.05 17.61 -13.37
CA GLY A 48 2.60 17.36 -13.32
C GLY A 48 2.11 16.12 -14.08
N ALA A 49 2.98 15.41 -14.82
CA ALA A 49 2.60 14.16 -15.47
C ALA A 49 2.42 13.03 -14.44
N THR A 50 1.40 12.20 -14.65
CA THR A 50 1.15 11.02 -13.81
C THR A 50 2.35 10.06 -13.86
N PRO A 51 2.96 9.70 -12.72
CA PRO A 51 4.09 8.79 -12.70
C PRO A 51 3.66 7.38 -13.14
N LYS A 52 4.46 6.78 -14.03
CA LYS A 52 4.36 5.39 -14.42
C LYS A 52 4.75 4.52 -13.23
N ARG A 53 3.91 3.54 -12.92
CA ARG A 53 4.19 2.51 -11.92
C ARG A 53 4.57 1.21 -12.59
N HIS A 54 5.36 0.39 -11.92
CA HIS A 54 5.73 -0.91 -12.45
C HIS A 54 4.48 -1.78 -12.63
N PRO A 55 4.24 -2.35 -13.83
CA PRO A 55 2.95 -2.97 -14.17
C PRO A 55 2.60 -4.18 -13.31
N ALA A 56 3.61 -4.95 -12.89
CA ALA A 56 3.41 -6.12 -12.03
C ALA A 56 3.49 -5.81 -10.52
N ARG A 57 3.72 -4.55 -10.13
CA ARG A 57 3.87 -4.21 -8.71
C ARG A 57 2.52 -4.37 -8.01
N PRO A 58 2.44 -5.17 -6.93
CA PRO A 58 1.20 -5.33 -6.20
C PRO A 58 0.75 -3.97 -5.65
N ALA A 59 -0.51 -3.63 -5.84
CA ALA A 59 -1.08 -2.42 -5.25
C ALA A 59 -0.95 -2.49 -3.74
N ALA A 60 -0.48 -1.40 -3.13
CA ALA A 60 -0.47 -1.29 -1.69
C ALA A 60 -1.91 -1.46 -1.19
N ARG A 61 -2.20 -2.55 -0.47
CA ARG A 61 -3.49 -2.71 0.18
C ARG A 61 -3.62 -1.55 1.16
N ALA A 62 -4.63 -0.71 0.95
CA ALA A 62 -4.94 0.35 1.89
C ALA A 62 -5.12 -0.28 3.28
N LYS A 63 -4.26 0.07 4.23
CA LYS A 63 -4.44 -0.36 5.61
C LYS A 63 -5.81 0.14 6.06
N GLN A 64 -6.68 -0.78 6.46
CA GLN A 64 -7.95 -0.41 7.07
C GLN A 64 -7.62 0.40 8.32
N ARG A 65 -8.09 1.65 8.34
CA ARG A 65 -7.92 2.52 9.49
C ARG A 65 -8.72 1.96 10.65
N THR A 66 -8.16 2.03 11.86
CA THR A 66 -8.95 1.73 13.04
C THR A 66 -10.10 2.75 13.16
N PRO A 67 -11.21 2.42 13.85
CA PRO A 67 -12.33 3.36 14.02
C PRO A 67 -11.89 4.72 14.58
N GLU A 68 -10.90 4.74 15.48
CA GLU A 68 -10.33 5.97 16.03
C GLU A 68 -9.56 6.80 14.99
N GLN A 69 -8.74 6.13 14.16
CA GLN A 69 -8.02 6.79 13.07
C GLN A 69 -8.99 7.37 12.04
N GLN A 70 -10.09 6.66 11.76
CA GLN A 70 -11.16 7.14 10.89
C GLN A 70 -11.82 8.40 11.47
N ARG A 71 -12.19 8.39 12.75
CA ARG A 71 -12.78 9.56 13.44
C ARG A 71 -11.85 10.78 13.41
N LYS A 72 -10.55 10.59 13.69
CA LYS A 72 -9.56 11.69 13.65
C LYS A 72 -9.41 12.26 12.24
N HIS A 73 -9.36 11.40 11.23
CA HIS A 73 -9.30 11.81 9.83
C HIS A 73 -10.53 12.65 9.44
N ASP A 74 -11.72 12.20 9.80
CA ASP A 74 -12.96 12.91 9.46
C ASP A 74 -13.06 14.26 10.17
N GLN A 75 -12.60 14.34 11.42
CA GLN A 75 -12.50 15.62 12.12
C GLN A 75 -11.51 16.59 11.45
N ALA A 76 -10.35 16.09 11.01
CA ALA A 76 -9.37 16.90 10.29
C ALA A 76 -9.94 17.45 8.97
N LEU A 77 -10.63 16.61 8.19
CA LEU A 77 -11.31 17.02 6.96
C LEU A 77 -12.39 18.08 7.22
N ARG A 78 -13.18 17.93 8.29
CA ARG A 78 -14.19 18.93 8.68
C ARG A 78 -13.54 20.27 9.03
N ARG A 79 -12.43 20.27 9.77
CA ARG A 79 -11.67 21.48 10.10
C ARG A 79 -11.11 22.16 8.85
N HIS A 80 -10.51 21.39 7.96
CA HIS A 80 -9.96 21.88 6.70
C HIS A 80 -11.04 22.52 5.81
N ARG A 81 -12.21 21.86 5.67
CA ARG A 81 -13.34 22.41 4.91
C ARG A 81 -13.84 23.74 5.48
N ARG A 82 -13.95 23.86 6.82
CA ARG A 82 -14.34 25.11 7.47
C ARG A 82 -13.32 26.23 7.24
N GLN A 83 -12.03 25.91 7.25
CA GLN A 83 -10.98 26.88 6.93
C GLN A 83 -11.06 27.36 5.48
N TYR A 84 -11.23 26.43 4.54
CA TYR A 84 -11.43 26.76 3.12
C TYR A 84 -12.63 27.68 2.90
N GLN A 85 -13.77 27.38 3.52
CA GLN A 85 -14.98 28.21 3.44
C GLN A 85 -14.82 29.60 4.04
N ARG A 86 -13.97 29.77 5.06
CA ARG A 86 -13.68 31.09 5.64
C ARG A 86 -12.73 31.92 4.81
N HIS A 87 -11.89 31.29 3.98
CA HIS A 87 -10.84 31.97 3.24
C HIS A 87 -11.24 32.29 1.79
N TYR A 88 -12.19 31.52 1.24
CA TYR A 88 -12.64 31.65 -0.15
C TYR A 88 -14.17 31.80 -0.30
N GLY A 89 -14.90 31.94 0.81
CA GLY A 89 -16.35 32.15 0.85
C GLY A 89 -16.72 33.58 1.15
#